data_AF-A0A2V5W390-F1
#
_entry.id   AF-A0A2V5W390-F1
#
_cell.length_a   1.000
_cell.length_b   1.000
_cell.length_c   1.000
_cell.angle_alpha   90.00
_cell.angle_beta   90.00
_cell.angle_gamma   90.00
#
_symmetry.space_group_name_H-M   'P 1'
#
loop_
_entity.id
_entity.type
_entity.pdbx_description
1 polymer ?
#
loop_
_entity_poly.entity_id
_entity_poly.type
_entity_poly.pdbx_seq_one_letter_code
_entity_poly.pdbx_strand_id
1 'polypeptide(L)'
;YLNDANGFHVKPEHVAHALDTATGGAIDEGSVGGGTGMITYEFKGGTGTASRIIAMKKGGPTVPTYAVGVLVQANCGRRPQLTVAGVPVGKEILENAPFSKESGSIIIVIATDAPLLPHQLKRLARRASLGLARTGSVSGNGSGDLFLAFSTANPGASDAAEPTRTVQTVPNDRMDALFTATVQATEEAILNALVDNQPMTGRDGHHVDALPHDRMRELLKKYNRAR
;
A
#
# COMPACT_ATOMS: atom_id res chain seq x y z
N TYR A 1 17.19 -9.81 1.57
CA TYR A 1 18.12 -9.37 2.63
C TYR A 1 17.91 -10.15 3.91
N LEU A 2 16.71 -10.10 4.51
CA LEU A 2 16.39 -10.81 5.76
C LEU A 2 16.09 -12.30 5.59
N ASN A 3 15.53 -12.70 4.44
CA ASN A 3 15.18 -14.08 4.15
C ASN A 3 16.21 -14.79 3.27
N ASP A 4 16.37 -16.11 3.47
CA ASP A 4 16.98 -17.02 2.50
C ASP A 4 15.97 -17.34 1.38
N ALA A 5 15.93 -16.49 0.35
CA ALA A 5 14.98 -16.64 -0.75
C ALA A 5 15.25 -17.88 -1.62
N ASN A 6 16.50 -18.35 -1.68
CA ASN A 6 16.88 -19.50 -2.51
C ASN A 6 16.58 -20.85 -1.84
N GLY A 7 16.20 -20.84 -0.55
CA GLY A 7 15.80 -22.05 0.16
C GLY A 7 14.35 -22.50 -0.08
N PHE A 8 13.55 -21.71 -0.81
CA PHE A 8 12.16 -22.06 -1.16
C PHE A 8 11.29 -22.48 0.05
N HIS A 9 11.38 -21.72 1.15
CA HIS A 9 10.71 -22.04 2.43
C HIS A 9 9.18 -21.91 2.41
N VAL A 10 8.62 -21.20 1.42
CA VAL A 10 7.16 -21.12 1.22
C VAL A 10 6.70 -22.40 0.52
N LYS A 11 5.72 -23.09 1.12
CA LYS A 11 5.16 -24.34 0.62
C LYS A 11 3.69 -24.18 0.21
N PRO A 12 3.14 -25.06 -0.63
CA PRO A 12 1.73 -25.00 -1.04
C PRO A 12 0.76 -24.95 0.14
N GLU A 13 1.07 -25.63 1.25
CA GLU A 13 0.22 -25.68 2.44
C GLU A 13 0.13 -24.31 3.13
N HIS A 14 1.20 -23.50 3.07
CA HIS A 14 1.18 -22.14 3.60
C HIS A 14 0.23 -21.24 2.78
N VAL A 15 0.16 -21.47 1.46
CA VAL A 15 -0.75 -20.74 0.58
C VAL A 15 -2.20 -21.16 0.83
N ALA A 16 -2.46 -22.47 0.93
CA ALA A 16 -3.78 -23.00 1.26
C ALA A 16 -4.26 -22.45 2.61
N HIS A 17 -3.40 -22.46 3.63
CA HIS A 17 -3.72 -21.88 4.93
C HIS A 17 -4.10 -20.40 4.83
N ALA A 18 -3.32 -19.59 4.11
CA ALA A 18 -3.61 -18.17 3.94
C ALA A 18 -4.94 -17.90 3.21
N LEU A 19 -5.35 -18.79 2.28
CA LEU A 19 -6.64 -18.72 1.61
C LEU A 19 -7.79 -19.11 2.55
N ASP A 20 -7.63 -20.20 3.30
CA ASP A 20 -8.66 -20.76 4.17
C ASP A 20 -8.92 -19.91 5.42
N THR A 21 -7.90 -19.18 5.90
CA THR A 21 -8.02 -18.30 7.07
C THR A 21 -8.30 -16.84 6.73
N ALA A 22 -8.50 -16.51 5.45
CA ALA A 22 -8.81 -15.14 5.04
C ALA A 22 -10.14 -14.68 5.66
N THR A 23 -10.10 -13.57 6.40
CA THR A 23 -11.27 -12.99 7.06
C THR A 23 -11.36 -11.49 6.79
N GLY A 24 -12.57 -10.94 6.90
CA GLY A 24 -12.77 -9.51 7.03
C GLY A 24 -12.47 -9.02 8.45
N GLY A 25 -12.67 -7.73 8.70
CA GLY A 25 -12.41 -7.09 10.00
C GLY A 25 -11.06 -6.37 10.02
N ALA A 26 -10.46 -6.28 11.21
CA ALA A 26 -9.11 -5.73 11.37
C ALA A 26 -8.09 -6.63 10.65
N ILE A 27 -7.09 -6.01 10.04
CA ILE A 27 -6.05 -6.69 9.27
C ILE A 27 -4.73 -6.48 10.01
N ASP A 28 -3.98 -7.56 10.23
CA ASP A 28 -2.64 -7.45 10.82
C ASP A 28 -1.67 -6.75 9.86
N GLU A 29 -0.88 -5.83 10.38
CA GLU A 29 0.10 -5.03 9.63
C GLU A 29 1.54 -5.33 10.09
N GLY A 30 2.53 -4.79 9.37
CA GLY A 30 3.94 -4.96 9.66
C GLY A 30 4.53 -6.26 9.09
N SER A 31 5.30 -6.98 9.92
CA SER A 31 6.06 -8.17 9.51
C SER A 31 5.21 -9.45 9.46
N VAL A 32 4.13 -9.43 8.69
CA VAL A 32 3.18 -10.55 8.55
C VAL A 32 2.98 -10.98 7.10
N GLY A 33 2.67 -12.27 6.89
CA GLY A 33 2.43 -12.84 5.56
C GLY A 33 3.58 -12.58 4.60
N GLY A 34 3.27 -12.13 3.38
CA GLY A 34 4.28 -11.76 2.39
C GLY A 34 5.18 -10.58 2.82
N GLY A 35 4.73 -9.73 3.75
CA GLY A 35 5.49 -8.62 4.31
C GLY A 35 6.61 -9.00 5.28
N THR A 36 6.65 -10.25 5.76
CA THR A 36 7.51 -10.70 6.87
C THR A 36 8.98 -10.27 6.71
N GLY A 37 9.60 -10.54 5.55
CA GLY A 37 11.02 -10.25 5.31
C GLY A 37 11.33 -8.92 4.61
N MET A 38 10.34 -8.03 4.48
CA MET A 38 10.43 -6.83 3.63
C MET A 38 11.07 -5.63 4.34
N ILE A 39 11.66 -4.72 3.55
CA ILE A 39 12.39 -3.53 4.00
C ILE A 39 11.96 -2.34 3.14
N THR A 40 11.52 -1.26 3.75
CA THR A 40 11.05 -0.06 3.05
C THR A 40 11.79 1.16 3.57
N TYR A 41 12.33 1.97 2.66
CA TYR A 41 13.17 3.13 2.99
C TYR A 41 14.28 2.83 3.99
N GLU A 42 14.88 1.63 3.85
CA GLU A 42 15.96 1.16 4.71
C GLU A 42 15.57 1.03 6.20
N PHE A 43 14.27 1.00 6.51
CA PHE A 43 13.69 0.53 7.77
C PHE A 43 12.90 -0.75 7.53
N LYS A 44 12.49 -1.42 8.61
CA LYS A 44 11.61 -2.58 8.48
C LYS A 44 10.31 -2.17 7.78
N GLY A 45 10.04 -2.85 6.66
CA GLY A 45 8.80 -2.72 5.90
C GLY A 45 7.94 -3.96 6.04
N GLY A 46 6.88 -4.07 5.24
CA GLY A 46 5.99 -5.22 5.33
C GLY A 46 4.61 -4.95 4.75
N THR A 47 3.61 -5.54 5.38
CA THR A 47 2.22 -5.37 5.02
C THR A 47 1.69 -4.09 5.65
N GLY A 48 0.93 -3.30 4.89
CA GLY A 48 0.19 -2.17 5.44
C GLY A 48 -1.13 -1.96 4.71
N THR A 49 -2.08 -1.31 5.34
CA THR A 49 -3.42 -1.08 4.81
C THR A 49 -3.99 0.25 5.26
N ALA A 50 -4.84 0.83 4.43
CA ALA A 50 -5.62 2.01 4.78
C ALA A 50 -6.86 2.10 3.90
N SER A 51 -7.85 2.88 4.32
CA SER A 51 -9.06 3.08 3.54
C SER A 51 -9.60 4.51 3.63
N ARG A 52 -10.41 4.89 2.65
CA ARG A 52 -11.14 6.16 2.61
C ARG A 52 -12.58 5.90 2.22
N ILE A 53 -13.49 6.54 2.93
CA ILE A 53 -14.89 6.67 2.50
C ILE A 53 -15.03 8.01 1.78
N ILE A 54 -15.58 7.98 0.57
CA ILE A 54 -15.85 9.18 -0.23
C ILE A 54 -17.33 9.38 -0.44
N ALA A 55 -17.75 10.63 -0.52
CA ALA A 55 -19.10 11.03 -0.88
C ALA A 55 -19.09 11.65 -2.29
N MET A 56 -19.82 11.04 -3.22
CA MET A 56 -19.88 11.48 -4.62
C MET A 56 -20.96 12.56 -4.79
N LYS A 57 -20.62 13.82 -4.42
CA LYS A 57 -21.54 14.99 -4.40
C LYS A 57 -22.48 15.06 -5.60
N LYS A 58 -23.73 14.62 -5.48
CA LYS A 58 -24.76 14.74 -6.53
C LYS A 58 -25.50 16.07 -6.36
N GLY A 59 -26.05 16.63 -7.45
CA GLY A 59 -27.02 17.73 -7.40
C GLY A 59 -28.44 17.29 -7.00
N GLY A 60 -28.59 16.13 -6.36
CA GLY A 60 -29.87 15.53 -5.96
C GLY A 60 -29.88 15.16 -4.47
N PRO A 61 -31.01 14.67 -3.93
CA PRO A 61 -31.25 14.56 -2.48
C PRO A 61 -30.41 13.49 -1.77
N THR A 62 -29.79 12.56 -2.51
CA THR A 62 -28.92 11.51 -1.96
C THR A 62 -27.52 11.58 -2.57
N VAL A 63 -26.49 11.50 -1.72
CA VAL A 63 -25.08 11.48 -2.11
C VAL A 63 -24.58 10.05 -1.96
N PRO A 64 -24.30 9.32 -3.05
CA PRO A 64 -23.77 7.97 -2.94
C PRO A 64 -22.38 8.01 -2.28
N THR A 65 -22.14 7.09 -1.36
CA THR A 65 -20.85 6.91 -0.69
C THR A 65 -20.18 5.63 -1.18
N TYR A 66 -18.87 5.69 -1.36
CA TYR A 66 -18.05 4.54 -1.76
C TYR A 66 -16.81 4.43 -0.88
N ALA A 67 -16.35 3.22 -0.65
CA ALA A 67 -15.08 2.91 -0.03
C ALA A 67 -13.98 2.70 -1.08
N VAL A 68 -12.77 3.17 -0.77
CA VAL A 68 -11.53 2.78 -1.42
C VAL A 68 -10.60 2.23 -0.34
N GLY A 69 -10.31 0.93 -0.39
CA GLY A 69 -9.33 0.26 0.45
C GLY A 69 -8.05 0.01 -0.31
N VAL A 70 -6.91 0.12 0.36
CA VAL A 70 -5.59 -0.17 -0.20
C VAL A 70 -4.82 -1.08 0.74
N LEU A 71 -4.27 -2.17 0.22
CA LEU A 71 -3.32 -3.04 0.91
C LEU A 71 -2.00 -3.02 0.14
N VAL A 72 -0.89 -2.87 0.87
CA VAL A 72 0.46 -2.82 0.30
C VAL A 72 1.34 -3.90 0.89
N GLN A 73 2.23 -4.44 0.06
CA GLN A 73 3.44 -5.12 0.51
C GLN A 73 4.63 -4.22 0.18
N ALA A 74 5.05 -3.41 1.15
CA ALA A 74 6.07 -2.40 1.00
C ALA A 74 7.47 -3.01 1.18
N ASN A 75 8.29 -2.90 0.12
CA ASN A 75 9.68 -3.36 0.10
C ASN A 75 10.56 -2.43 -0.76
N CYS A 76 10.34 -1.11 -0.75
CA CYS A 76 10.97 -0.19 -1.70
C CYS A 76 11.56 1.05 -1.04
N GLY A 77 12.39 1.79 -1.78
CA GLY A 77 12.82 3.13 -1.42
C GLY A 77 14.12 3.16 -0.61
N ARG A 78 14.81 4.30 -0.68
CA ARG A 78 16.07 4.59 0.01
C ARG A 78 15.85 5.53 1.20
N ARG A 79 16.66 5.44 2.25
CA ARG A 79 16.51 6.27 3.46
C ARG A 79 16.32 7.75 3.13
N PRO A 80 17.15 8.42 2.32
CA PRO A 80 17.03 9.88 2.10
C PRO A 80 15.75 10.31 1.37
N GLN A 81 15.00 9.37 0.79
CA GLN A 81 13.75 9.61 0.09
C GLN A 81 12.57 9.70 1.05
N LEU A 82 12.61 8.97 2.18
CA LEU A 82 11.46 8.84 3.08
C LEU A 82 10.90 10.20 3.47
N THR A 83 9.65 10.41 3.09
CA THR A 83 8.87 11.59 3.41
C THR A 83 7.61 11.17 4.15
N VAL A 84 7.29 11.85 5.25
CA VAL A 84 6.10 11.58 6.07
C VAL A 84 5.34 12.89 6.25
N ALA A 85 4.11 12.99 5.74
CA ALA A 85 3.32 14.23 5.76
C ALA A 85 4.08 15.48 5.23
N GLY A 86 4.94 15.27 4.22
CA GLY A 86 5.81 16.29 3.64
C GLY A 86 7.08 16.61 4.44
N VAL A 87 7.31 15.96 5.58
CA VAL A 87 8.54 16.10 6.38
C VAL A 87 9.61 15.15 5.84
N PRO A 88 10.86 15.62 5.60
CA PRO A 88 11.93 14.81 5.04
C PRO A 88 12.58 13.90 6.11
N VAL A 89 11.78 13.02 6.73
CA VAL A 89 12.20 12.13 7.83
C VAL A 89 13.47 11.35 7.49
N GLY A 90 13.53 10.85 6.26
CA GLY A 90 14.68 10.12 5.74
C GLY A 90 16.01 10.87 5.73
N LYS A 91 15.98 12.20 5.70
CA LYS A 91 17.19 13.04 5.74
C LYS A 91 17.62 13.39 7.17
N GLU A 92 16.75 13.14 8.14
CA GLU A 92 16.93 13.47 9.56
C GLU A 92 17.25 12.23 10.41
N ILE A 93 17.07 11.02 9.85
CA ILE A 93 17.37 9.72 10.49
C ILE A 93 18.22 8.92 9.51
N LEU A 94 19.54 9.03 9.62
CA LEU A 94 20.51 8.53 8.63
C LEU A 94 21.21 7.24 9.07
N GLU A 95 21.15 6.93 10.36
CA GLU A 95 21.78 5.80 10.99
C GLU A 95 21.24 4.46 10.48
N ASN A 96 22.11 3.44 10.50
CA ASN A 96 21.80 2.02 10.27
C ASN A 96 21.06 1.68 8.96
N ALA A 97 21.24 2.47 7.91
CA ALA A 97 20.72 2.14 6.58
C ALA A 97 21.46 0.92 5.98
N PRO A 98 20.77 -0.21 5.69
CA PRO A 98 21.43 -1.47 5.31
C PRO A 98 21.97 -1.52 3.87
N PHE A 99 21.58 -0.58 3.01
CA PHE A 99 21.89 -0.64 1.57
C PHE A 99 22.53 0.63 1.03
N SER A 100 23.23 0.48 -0.10
CA SER A 100 23.81 1.59 -0.87
C SER A 100 23.14 1.78 -2.23
N LYS A 101 22.24 0.86 -2.65
CA LYS A 101 21.50 0.88 -3.93
C LYS A 101 20.06 0.40 -3.74
N GLU A 102 19.17 0.85 -4.62
CA GLU A 102 17.77 0.43 -4.67
C GLU A 102 17.63 -0.89 -5.43
N SER A 103 16.97 -1.87 -4.81
CA SER A 103 16.66 -3.18 -5.40
C SER A 103 15.37 -3.78 -4.83
N GLY A 104 14.43 -2.91 -4.44
CA GLY A 104 13.21 -3.27 -3.76
C GLY A 104 12.07 -3.65 -4.69
N SER A 105 10.85 -3.52 -4.17
CA SER A 105 9.60 -3.72 -4.90
C SER A 105 8.45 -3.18 -4.06
N ILE A 106 7.31 -2.93 -4.69
CA ILE A 106 6.06 -2.74 -3.96
C ILE A 106 4.90 -3.31 -4.75
N ILE A 107 4.03 -4.05 -4.07
CA ILE A 107 2.75 -4.49 -4.60
C ILE A 107 1.67 -3.67 -3.91
N ILE A 108 0.80 -3.03 -4.69
CA ILE A 108 -0.32 -2.22 -4.19
C ILE A 108 -1.61 -2.78 -4.75
N VAL A 109 -2.50 -3.24 -3.87
CA VAL A 109 -3.84 -3.74 -4.22
C VAL A 109 -4.88 -2.73 -3.77
N ILE A 110 -5.73 -2.31 -4.70
CA ILE A 110 -6.80 -1.33 -4.48
C ILE A 110 -8.14 -2.04 -4.66
N ALA A 111 -8.99 -1.96 -3.64
CA ALA A 111 -10.36 -2.44 -3.66
C ALA A 111 -11.34 -1.26 -3.58
N THR A 112 -12.46 -1.32 -4.29
CA THR A 112 -13.54 -0.34 -4.15
C THR A 112 -14.91 -0.96 -4.39
N ASP A 113 -15.93 -0.46 -3.71
CA ASP A 113 -17.33 -0.77 -3.97
C ASP A 113 -17.96 0.19 -5.00
N ALA A 114 -17.20 1.14 -5.55
CA ALA A 114 -17.66 1.98 -6.64
C ALA A 114 -17.79 1.16 -7.94
N PRO A 115 -18.90 1.30 -8.69
CA PRO A 115 -19.07 0.59 -9.96
C PRO A 115 -18.14 1.14 -11.02
N LEU A 116 -17.11 0.37 -11.38
CA LEU A 116 -16.08 0.75 -12.33
C LEU A 116 -15.87 -0.32 -13.39
N LEU A 117 -15.66 0.12 -14.63
CA LEU A 117 -15.28 -0.73 -15.74
C LEU A 117 -13.76 -0.99 -15.75
N PRO A 118 -13.26 -2.03 -16.45
CA PRO A 118 -11.83 -2.38 -16.46
C PRO A 118 -10.89 -1.22 -16.85
N HIS A 119 -11.30 -0.38 -17.81
CA HIS A 119 -10.49 0.78 -18.21
C HIS A 119 -10.46 1.89 -17.15
N GLN A 120 -11.50 2.01 -16.32
CA GLN A 120 -11.55 2.94 -15.18
C GLN A 120 -10.70 2.42 -14.02
N LEU A 121 -10.71 1.11 -13.78
CA LEU A 121 -9.82 0.45 -12.81
C LEU A 121 -8.35 0.64 -13.19
N LYS A 122 -7.99 0.57 -14.47
CA LYS A 122 -6.64 0.93 -14.94
C LYS A 122 -6.27 2.38 -14.59
N ARG A 123 -7.21 3.33 -14.66
CA ARG A 123 -6.98 4.73 -14.26
C ARG A 123 -6.79 4.84 -12.74
N LEU A 124 -7.56 4.07 -11.96
CA LEU A 124 -7.47 4.02 -10.50
C LEU A 124 -6.12 3.44 -10.06
N ALA A 125 -5.70 2.30 -10.62
CA ALA A 125 -4.40 1.67 -10.34
C ALA A 125 -3.22 2.62 -10.59
N ARG A 126 -3.28 3.43 -11.66
CA ARG A 126 -2.26 4.46 -11.94
C ARG A 126 -2.17 5.56 -10.88
N ARG A 127 -3.16 5.74 -10.01
CA ARG A 127 -3.10 6.73 -8.91
C ARG A 127 -2.26 6.24 -7.74
N ALA A 128 -2.05 4.93 -7.61
CA ALA A 128 -1.17 4.38 -6.59
C ALA A 128 0.25 4.97 -6.66
N SER A 129 0.78 5.19 -7.86
CA SER A 129 2.11 5.81 -8.04
C SER A 129 2.20 7.21 -7.46
N LEU A 130 1.12 7.99 -7.45
CA LEU A 130 1.10 9.31 -6.83
C LEU A 130 1.13 9.22 -5.31
N GLY A 131 0.48 8.22 -4.71
CA GLY A 131 0.56 7.96 -3.27
C GLY A 131 1.97 7.50 -2.86
N LEU A 132 2.55 6.57 -3.62
CA LEU A 132 3.94 6.12 -3.47
C LEU A 132 4.96 7.25 -3.63
N ALA A 133 4.72 8.18 -4.56
CA ALA A 133 5.60 9.35 -4.75
C ALA A 133 5.53 10.32 -3.56
N ARG A 134 4.39 10.40 -2.84
CA ARG A 134 4.27 11.26 -1.65
C ARG A 134 5.07 10.78 -0.45
N THR A 135 5.35 9.48 -0.37
CA THR A 135 6.29 8.93 0.60
C THR A 135 7.75 9.06 0.14
N GLY A 136 7.96 9.60 -1.06
CA GLY A 136 9.25 10.01 -1.61
C GLY A 136 9.91 9.01 -2.57
N SER A 137 9.28 7.86 -2.82
CA SER A 137 9.82 6.89 -3.79
C SER A 137 9.83 7.48 -5.20
N VAL A 138 10.83 7.08 -5.98
CA VAL A 138 11.00 7.46 -7.39
C VAL A 138 10.89 6.27 -8.33
N SER A 139 10.47 5.10 -7.82
CA SER A 139 10.42 3.83 -8.60
C SER A 139 11.76 3.55 -9.30
N GLY A 140 12.82 3.42 -8.50
CA GLY A 140 14.18 3.25 -9.01
C GLY A 140 14.33 2.00 -9.88
N ASN A 141 15.38 1.93 -10.71
CA ASN A 141 15.56 0.88 -11.71
C ASN A 141 15.44 -0.57 -11.18
N GLY A 142 15.91 -0.82 -9.95
CA GLY A 142 15.82 -2.14 -9.32
C GLY A 142 14.47 -2.44 -8.66
N SER A 143 13.52 -1.49 -8.68
CA SER A 143 12.24 -1.59 -7.99
C SER A 143 11.17 -2.21 -8.87
N GLY A 144 10.67 -3.38 -8.48
CA GLY A 144 9.50 -3.99 -9.09
C GLY A 144 8.20 -3.41 -8.53
N ASP A 145 7.67 -2.36 -9.16
CA ASP A 145 6.45 -1.67 -8.67
C ASP A 145 5.22 -2.11 -9.48
N LEU A 146 4.27 -2.80 -8.85
CA LEU A 146 3.07 -3.34 -9.49
C LEU A 146 1.79 -2.94 -8.75
N PHE A 147 0.80 -2.47 -9.50
CA PHE A 147 -0.46 -1.97 -8.94
C PHE A 147 -1.66 -2.71 -9.56
N LEU A 148 -2.56 -3.21 -8.72
CA LEU A 148 -3.79 -3.87 -9.11
C LEU A 148 -4.98 -3.11 -8.51
N ALA A 149 -6.03 -2.89 -9.30
CA ALA A 149 -7.29 -2.34 -8.80
C ALA A 149 -8.46 -3.20 -9.24
N PHE A 150 -9.40 -3.47 -8.33
CA PHE A 150 -10.65 -4.19 -8.62
C PHE A 150 -11.85 -3.50 -7.97
N SER A 151 -13.04 -3.77 -8.51
CA SER A 151 -14.32 -3.31 -7.98
C SER A 151 -15.18 -4.49 -7.59
N THR A 152 -15.91 -4.37 -6.48
CA THR A 152 -16.87 -5.38 -5.99
C THR A 152 -18.31 -5.10 -6.43
N ALA A 153 -18.58 -4.01 -7.14
CA ALA A 153 -19.92 -3.49 -7.38
C ALA A 153 -20.75 -4.25 -8.42
N ASN A 154 -20.10 -4.98 -9.33
CA ASN A 154 -20.76 -5.71 -10.42
C ASN A 154 -20.52 -7.23 -10.27
N PRO A 155 -21.11 -7.90 -9.26
CA PRO A 155 -20.94 -9.34 -9.08
C PRO A 155 -21.49 -10.11 -10.28
N GLY A 156 -20.78 -11.17 -10.70
CA GLY A 156 -21.17 -12.02 -11.83
C GLY A 156 -21.08 -11.35 -13.21
N ALA A 157 -20.43 -10.19 -13.33
CA ALA A 157 -20.29 -9.49 -14.61
C ALA A 157 -19.49 -10.28 -15.66
N SER A 158 -18.68 -11.25 -15.22
CA SER A 158 -17.90 -12.15 -16.09
C SER A 158 -18.55 -13.52 -16.31
N ASP A 159 -19.73 -13.77 -15.73
CA ASP A 159 -20.38 -15.08 -15.81
C ASP A 159 -20.91 -15.34 -17.23
N ALA A 160 -20.53 -16.48 -17.80
CA ALA A 160 -20.88 -16.85 -19.17
C ALA A 160 -22.27 -17.50 -19.34
N ALA A 161 -23.08 -17.54 -18.28
CA ALA A 161 -24.39 -18.21 -18.28
C ALA A 161 -25.41 -17.55 -19.23
N GLU A 162 -25.33 -16.23 -19.37
CA GLU A 162 -26.22 -15.44 -20.23
C GLU A 162 -25.41 -14.75 -21.34
N PRO A 163 -25.95 -14.60 -22.56
CA PRO A 163 -25.23 -14.02 -23.68
C PRO A 163 -24.92 -12.52 -23.52
N THR A 164 -25.66 -11.79 -22.67
CA THR A 164 -25.38 -10.39 -22.35
C THR A 164 -25.64 -10.09 -20.87
N ARG A 165 -25.04 -9.00 -20.37
CA ARG A 165 -25.19 -8.52 -18.98
C ARG A 165 -25.30 -6.99 -18.97
N THR A 166 -26.08 -6.47 -18.02
CA THR A 166 -26.10 -5.05 -17.68
C THR A 166 -25.14 -4.79 -16.53
N VAL A 167 -24.34 -3.73 -16.63
CA VAL A 167 -23.38 -3.30 -15.59
C VAL A 167 -23.61 -1.84 -15.23
N GLN A 168 -23.32 -1.49 -13.97
CA GLN A 168 -23.28 -0.10 -13.53
C GLN A 168 -21.88 0.48 -13.72
N THR A 169 -21.80 1.79 -13.93
CA THR A 169 -20.53 2.52 -14.01
C THR A 169 -20.68 3.95 -13.49
N VAL A 170 -19.66 4.42 -12.77
CA VAL A 170 -19.48 5.83 -12.43
C VAL A 170 -19.05 6.60 -13.69
N PRO A 171 -19.67 7.74 -14.04
CA PRO A 171 -19.21 8.58 -15.14
C PRO A 171 -17.76 9.04 -14.95
N ASN A 172 -16.99 9.08 -16.04
CA ASN A 172 -15.56 9.39 -15.98
C ASN A 172 -15.23 10.74 -15.31
N ASP A 173 -16.07 11.76 -15.49
CA ASP A 173 -15.90 13.11 -14.94
C ASP A 173 -16.17 13.20 -13.43
N ARG A 174 -16.61 12.09 -12.83
CA ARG A 174 -16.95 12.00 -11.40
C ARG A 174 -15.90 11.24 -10.61
N MET A 175 -14.85 10.74 -11.27
CA MET A 175 -13.86 9.85 -10.66
C MET A 175 -12.83 10.55 -9.77
N ASP A 176 -12.74 11.88 -9.77
CA ASP A 176 -11.68 12.60 -9.05
C ASP A 176 -11.66 12.30 -7.55
N ALA A 177 -12.83 12.15 -6.92
CA ALA A 177 -12.91 11.75 -5.52
C ALA A 177 -12.30 10.35 -5.26
N LEU A 178 -12.54 9.39 -6.16
CA LEU A 178 -11.93 8.05 -6.11
C LEU A 178 -10.42 8.14 -6.29
N PHE A 179 -9.95 8.98 -7.22
CA PHE A 179 -8.52 9.19 -7.44
C PHE A 179 -7.85 9.79 -6.20
N THR A 180 -8.42 10.83 -5.60
CA THR A 180 -7.89 11.43 -4.37
C THR A 180 -7.85 10.41 -3.23
N ALA A 181 -8.92 9.63 -3.06
CA ALA A 181 -8.98 8.58 -2.05
C ALA A 181 -7.91 7.51 -2.25
N THR A 182 -7.70 7.04 -3.49
CA THR A 182 -6.61 6.10 -3.80
C THR A 182 -5.26 6.68 -3.43
N VAL A 183 -4.95 7.93 -3.81
CA VAL A 183 -3.65 8.55 -3.47
C VAL A 183 -3.44 8.60 -1.96
N GLN A 184 -4.45 9.04 -1.20
CA GLN A 184 -4.37 9.17 0.25
C GLN A 184 -4.28 7.81 0.97
N ALA A 185 -5.09 6.83 0.56
CA ALA A 185 -5.06 5.50 1.14
C ALA A 185 -3.74 4.77 0.80
N THR A 186 -3.20 4.95 -0.41
CA THR A 186 -1.88 4.41 -0.75
C THR A 186 -0.76 5.04 0.08
N GLU A 187 -0.74 6.37 0.21
CA GLU A 187 0.24 7.07 1.04
C GLU A 187 0.21 6.57 2.49
N GLU A 188 -0.97 6.48 3.10
CA GLU A 188 -1.11 6.01 4.48
C GLU A 188 -0.79 4.53 4.65
N ALA A 189 -1.22 3.65 3.74
CA ALA A 189 -0.92 2.22 3.83
C ALA A 189 0.60 1.93 3.82
N ILE A 190 1.37 2.69 3.04
CA ILE A 190 2.85 2.60 3.03
C ILE A 190 3.42 3.07 4.38
N LEU A 191 2.87 4.13 4.96
CA LEU A 191 3.30 4.63 6.27
C LEU A 191 2.93 3.66 7.39
N ASN A 192 1.75 3.05 7.36
CA ASN A 192 1.34 2.05 8.34
C ASN A 192 2.25 0.81 8.29
N ALA A 193 2.67 0.37 7.10
CA ALA A 193 3.65 -0.72 6.95
C ALA A 193 5.01 -0.43 7.62
N LEU A 194 5.37 0.84 7.80
CA LEU A 194 6.57 1.27 8.53
C LEU A 194 6.31 1.42 10.04
N VAL A 195 5.16 1.99 10.41
CA VAL A 195 4.80 2.29 11.80
C VAL A 195 4.43 1.04 12.59
N ASP A 196 3.69 0.11 11.99
CA ASP A 196 3.25 -1.11 12.68
C ASP A 196 4.31 -2.22 12.64
N ASN A 197 5.58 -1.82 12.56
CA ASN A 197 6.69 -2.74 12.41
C ASN A 197 7.62 -2.78 13.62
N GLN A 198 8.39 -3.87 13.71
CA GLN A 198 9.37 -4.11 14.76
C GLN A 198 10.72 -4.42 14.12
N PRO A 199 11.85 -4.13 14.80
CA PRO A 199 13.17 -4.45 14.27
C PRO A 199 13.29 -5.97 14.07
N MET A 200 14.05 -6.39 13.06
CA MET A 200 14.20 -7.80 12.72
C MET A 200 15.66 -8.13 12.40
N THR A 201 16.13 -9.24 12.96
CA THR A 201 17.37 -9.90 12.55
C THR A 201 17.02 -11.10 11.68
N GLY A 202 17.59 -11.14 10.47
CA GLY A 202 17.36 -12.21 9.50
C GLY A 202 18.61 -13.05 9.23
N ARG A 203 18.69 -13.61 8.02
CA ARG A 203 19.84 -14.40 7.57
C ARG A 203 21.17 -13.67 7.76
N ASP A 204 22.23 -14.44 7.97
CA ASP A 204 23.60 -13.94 8.12
C ASP A 204 23.78 -12.90 9.23
N GLY A 205 22.86 -12.82 10.19
CA GLY A 205 22.87 -11.82 11.25
C GLY A 205 22.51 -10.40 10.80
N HIS A 206 21.98 -10.23 9.58
CA HIS A 206 21.53 -8.94 9.09
C HIS A 206 20.42 -8.36 9.96
N HIS A 207 20.64 -7.18 10.53
CA HIS A 207 19.68 -6.47 11.35
C HIS A 207 19.08 -5.28 10.60
N VAL A 208 17.77 -5.06 10.75
CA VAL A 208 17.07 -3.90 10.21
C VAL A 208 16.21 -3.29 11.31
N ASP A 209 16.43 -2.00 11.56
CA ASP A 209 15.68 -1.23 12.55
C ASP A 209 14.24 -0.96 12.08
N ALA A 210 13.30 -0.91 13.03
CA ALA A 210 12.01 -0.28 12.79
C ALA A 210 12.14 1.25 12.71
N LEU A 211 11.16 1.94 12.14
CA LEU A 211 11.10 3.39 12.14
C LEU A 211 10.96 3.89 13.60
N PRO A 212 11.90 4.70 14.14
CA PRO A 212 11.84 5.11 15.54
C PRO A 212 10.71 6.12 15.77
N HIS A 213 9.65 5.69 16.46
CA HIS A 213 8.42 6.48 16.63
C HIS A 213 8.64 7.81 17.38
N ASP A 214 9.47 7.82 18.42
CA ASP A 214 9.72 9.05 19.19
C ASP A 214 10.44 10.10 18.36
N ARG A 215 11.48 9.69 17.62
CA ARG A 215 12.19 10.53 16.65
C ARG A 215 11.25 11.04 15.56
N MET A 216 10.38 10.19 15.03
CA MET A 216 9.38 10.60 14.05
C MET A 216 8.44 11.68 14.63
N ARG A 217 7.93 11.51 15.85
CA ARG A 217 7.07 12.51 16.51
C ARG A 217 7.80 13.83 16.76
N GLU A 218 9.06 13.78 17.19
CA GLU A 218 9.92 14.97 17.34
C GLU A 218 10.07 15.73 16.02
N LEU A 219 10.31 15.02 14.91
CA LEU A 219 10.44 15.63 13.59
C LEU A 219 9.12 16.23 13.11
N LEU A 220 8.00 15.53 13.29
CA LEU A 220 6.69 16.10 12.96
C LEU A 220 6.41 17.37 13.77
N LYS A 221 6.80 17.44 15.05
CA LYS A 221 6.73 18.68 15.85
C LYS A 221 7.66 19.77 15.32
N LYS A 222 8.94 19.44 15.07
CA LYS A 222 9.97 20.35 14.52
C LYS A 222 9.49 21.04 13.24
N TYR A 223 8.76 20.33 12.39
CA TYR A 223 8.25 20.82 11.10
C TYR A 223 6.80 21.33 11.14
N ASN A 224 6.20 21.52 12.33
CA ASN A 224 4.82 21.99 12.50
C ASN A 224 3.78 21.11 11.77
N ARG A 225 3.92 19.80 11.97
CA ARG A 225 3.07 18.74 11.40
C ARG A 225 2.47 17.80 12.44
N ALA A 226 2.92 17.83 13.69
CA ALA A 226 2.20 17.22 14.80
C ALA A 226 1.10 18.19 15.26
N ARG A 227 -0.17 17.76 15.15
CA ARG A 227 -1.30 18.43 15.83
C ARG A 227 -1.45 17.85 17.22
#